data_AF-A0A2X2WJ20-F1
#
_entry.id   AF-A0A2X2WJ20-F1
#
_cell.length_a   1.000
_cell.length_b   1.000
_cell.length_c   1.000
_cell.angle_alpha   90.00
_cell.angle_beta   90.00
_cell.angle_gamma   90.00
#
_symmetry.space_group_name_H-M   'P 1'
#
loop_
_entity.id
_entity.type
_entity.pdbx_description
1 polymer ?
#
loop_
_entity_poly.entity_id
_entity_poly.type
_entity_poly.pdbx_seq_one_letter_code
_entity_poly.pdbx_strand_id
1 'polypeptide(L)'
;MLRLAEQAYIRTGAWSSLLDIIPSMAKANVGDEEHRAMLEQQAWIGLMDQARADQGSEGLREWWKNQSRKTRHQVPLQVAMAEHLIECDDHDMAQQIIIDGLKRQYDDHLVLPIPRLKTNNPEQLEKVLRQQIKTVGDRPLLWSTLGQSLMKAWRMAGGYVRLPRRAQATP
;
A
#
# COMPACT_ATOMS: atom_id res chain seq x y z
N MET A 1 -35.31 5.18 1.27
CA MET A 1 -34.46 6.29 1.72
C MET A 1 -32.96 5.98 1.59
N LEU A 2 -32.44 4.89 2.17
CA LEU A 2 -30.99 4.61 2.15
C LEU A 2 -30.36 4.54 0.74
N ARG A 3 -31.01 3.92 -0.26
CA ARG A 3 -30.52 3.94 -1.65
C ARG A 3 -30.47 5.33 -2.28
N LEU A 4 -31.38 6.23 -1.89
CA LEU A 4 -31.37 7.61 -2.39
C LEU A 4 -30.25 8.41 -1.72
N ALA A 5 -29.99 8.18 -0.43
CA ALA A 5 -28.87 8.78 0.29
C ALA A 5 -27.53 8.31 -0.30
N GLU A 6 -27.37 7.01 -0.55
CA GLU A 6 -26.23 6.43 -1.26
C GLU A 6 -25.97 7.14 -2.59
N GLN A 7 -26.97 7.21 -3.47
CA GLN A 7 -26.84 7.90 -4.77
C GLN A 7 -26.50 9.38 -4.62
N ALA A 8 -27.10 10.07 -3.64
CA ALA A 8 -26.79 11.46 -3.37
C ALA A 8 -25.34 11.64 -2.94
N TYR A 9 -24.85 10.82 -2.00
CA TYR A 9 -23.48 10.92 -1.49
C TYR A 9 -22.43 10.59 -2.56
N ILE A 10 -22.67 9.58 -3.39
CA ILE A 10 -21.79 9.28 -4.53
C ILE A 10 -21.73 10.48 -5.48
N ARG A 11 -22.89 11.09 -5.81
CA ARG A 11 -22.95 12.21 -6.75
C ARG A 11 -22.28 13.48 -6.20
N THR A 12 -22.36 13.72 -4.90
CA THR A 12 -21.77 14.91 -4.28
C THR A 12 -20.35 14.70 -3.77
N GLY A 13 -19.79 13.49 -3.87
CA GLY A 13 -18.50 13.15 -3.27
C GLY A 13 -18.50 13.21 -1.74
N ALA A 14 -19.65 13.00 -1.09
CA ALA A 14 -19.77 13.00 0.37
C ALA A 14 -19.36 11.63 0.95
N TRP A 15 -18.10 11.26 0.73
CA TRP A 15 -17.59 9.91 1.00
C TRP A 15 -17.61 9.51 2.47
N SER A 16 -17.36 10.45 3.39
CA SER A 16 -17.50 10.19 4.83
C SER A 16 -18.93 9.82 5.21
N SER A 17 -19.91 10.55 4.68
CA SER A 17 -21.33 10.22 4.87
C SER A 17 -21.71 8.91 4.22
N LEU A 18 -21.10 8.54 3.10
CA LEU A 18 -21.29 7.23 2.47
C LEU A 18 -20.81 6.11 3.41
N LEU A 19 -19.63 6.23 4.04
CA LEU A 19 -19.13 5.25 5.01
C LEU A 19 -20.07 5.11 6.22
N ASP A 20 -20.56 6.24 6.74
CA ASP A 20 -21.40 6.27 7.94
C ASP A 20 -22.74 5.54 7.76
N ILE A 21 -23.28 5.49 6.53
CA ILE A 21 -24.56 4.81 6.26
C ILE A 21 -24.42 3.31 5.99
N ILE A 22 -23.24 2.80 5.65
CA ILE A 22 -23.04 1.37 5.29
C ILE A 22 -23.48 0.41 6.41
N PRO A 23 -23.14 0.63 7.70
CA PRO A 23 -23.63 -0.21 8.80
C PRO A 23 -25.16 -0.20 8.91
N SER A 24 -25.80 0.93 8.60
CA SER A 24 -27.26 1.04 8.58
C SER A 24 -27.88 0.31 7.39
N MET A 25 -27.21 0.35 6.22
CA MET A 25 -27.61 -0.44 5.04
C MET A 25 -27.53 -1.94 5.33
N ALA A 26 -26.48 -2.41 6.00
CA ALA A 26 -26.34 -3.80 6.40
C ALA A 26 -27.50 -4.25 7.32
N LYS A 27 -27.80 -3.44 8.36
CA LYS A 27 -28.92 -3.72 9.28
C LYS A 27 -30.29 -3.75 8.59
N ALA A 28 -30.48 -2.89 7.60
CA ALA A 28 -31.72 -2.79 6.83
C ALA A 28 -31.76 -3.75 5.62
N ASN A 29 -30.73 -4.59 5.45
CA ASN A 29 -30.55 -5.50 4.31
C ASN A 29 -30.67 -4.80 2.94
N VAL A 30 -30.10 -3.60 2.84
CA VAL A 30 -30.02 -2.80 1.61
C VAL A 30 -28.70 -3.12 0.90
N GLY A 31 -28.82 -3.63 -0.32
CA GLY A 31 -27.68 -4.23 -1.03
C GLY A 31 -27.30 -5.58 -0.44
N ASP A 32 -26.55 -6.38 -1.19
CA ASP A 32 -25.87 -7.54 -0.63
C ASP A 32 -24.55 -7.11 0.03
N GLU A 33 -23.82 -8.08 0.58
CA GLU A 33 -22.54 -7.81 1.23
C GLU A 33 -21.48 -7.32 0.24
N GLU A 34 -21.46 -7.88 -0.96
CA GLU A 34 -20.52 -7.47 -2.02
C GLU A 34 -20.74 -6.01 -2.42
N HIS A 35 -21.99 -5.58 -2.62
CA HIS A 35 -22.32 -4.19 -2.92
C HIS A 35 -21.86 -3.24 -1.81
N ARG A 36 -22.07 -3.60 -0.54
CA ARG A 36 -21.62 -2.78 0.59
C ARG A 36 -20.10 -2.70 0.68
N ALA A 37 -19.40 -3.81 0.43
CA ALA A 37 -17.94 -3.82 0.39
C ALA A 37 -17.39 -2.93 -0.75
N MET A 38 -18.03 -2.96 -1.92
CA MET A 38 -17.69 -2.08 -3.04
C MET A 38 -17.92 -0.61 -2.70
N LEU A 39 -19.04 -0.27 -2.06
CA LEU A 39 -19.31 1.10 -1.59
C LEU A 39 -18.29 1.58 -0.56
N GLU A 40 -17.92 0.70 0.39
CA GLU A 40 -16.91 1.01 1.39
C GLU A 40 -15.57 1.32 0.70
N GLN A 41 -15.12 0.45 -0.20
CA GLN A 41 -13.90 0.66 -0.97
C GLN A 41 -13.95 1.96 -1.79
N GLN A 42 -15.05 2.22 -2.48
CA GLN A 42 -15.24 3.44 -3.27
C GLN A 42 -15.16 4.69 -2.40
N ALA A 43 -15.80 4.68 -1.23
CA ALA A 43 -15.78 5.82 -0.32
C ALA A 43 -14.36 6.08 0.21
N TRP A 44 -13.61 5.03 0.55
CA TRP A 44 -12.23 5.19 0.99
C TRP A 44 -11.31 5.76 -0.10
N ILE A 45 -11.42 5.26 -1.33
CA ILE A 45 -10.67 5.81 -2.48
C ILE A 45 -11.06 7.27 -2.70
N GLY A 46 -12.35 7.60 -2.64
CA GLY A 46 -12.83 8.97 -2.78
C GLY A 46 -12.28 9.93 -1.72
N LEU A 47 -12.14 9.48 -0.47
CA LEU A 47 -11.50 10.26 0.59
C LEU A 47 -10.00 10.47 0.34
N MET A 48 -9.29 9.44 -0.14
CA MET A 48 -7.88 9.56 -0.51
C MET A 48 -7.71 10.53 -1.68
N ASP A 49 -8.56 10.45 -2.71
CA ASP A 49 -8.52 11.36 -3.86
C ASP A 49 -8.81 12.82 -3.47
N GLN A 50 -9.73 13.06 -2.52
CA GLN A 50 -9.95 14.40 -1.97
C GLN A 50 -8.71 14.92 -1.24
N ALA A 51 -8.13 14.13 -0.34
CA ALA A 51 -6.92 14.51 0.38
C ALA A 51 -5.73 14.76 -0.58
N ARG A 52 -5.63 13.98 -1.65
CA ARG A 52 -4.65 14.15 -2.71
C ARG A 52 -4.89 15.42 -3.53
N ALA A 53 -6.14 15.72 -3.89
CA ALA A 53 -6.48 16.90 -4.67
C ALA A 53 -6.16 18.20 -3.92
N ASP A 54 -6.30 18.19 -2.60
CA ASP A 54 -6.07 19.37 -1.76
C ASP A 54 -4.58 19.71 -1.62
N GLN A 55 -3.72 18.74 -1.30
CA GLN A 55 -2.30 18.99 -0.98
C GLN A 55 -1.33 17.91 -1.49
N GLY A 56 -1.73 17.09 -2.47
CA GLY A 56 -0.89 16.04 -3.03
C GLY A 56 -0.51 14.96 -2.00
N SER A 57 0.76 14.58 -1.96
CA SER A 57 1.27 13.56 -1.04
C SER A 57 1.22 13.99 0.44
N GLU A 58 1.39 15.28 0.73
CA GLU A 58 1.29 15.80 2.10
C GLU A 58 -0.14 15.63 2.64
N GLY A 59 -1.14 16.01 1.84
CA GLY A 59 -2.56 15.85 2.21
C GLY A 59 -2.94 14.40 2.45
N LEU A 60 -2.48 13.49 1.58
CA LEU A 60 -2.61 12.05 1.79
C LEU A 60 -1.97 11.60 3.12
N ARG A 61 -0.74 12.03 3.41
CA ARG A 61 -0.03 11.69 4.65
C ARG A 61 -0.76 12.17 5.90
N GLU A 62 -1.24 13.40 5.90
CA GLU A 62 -2.02 13.96 7.00
C GLU A 62 -3.33 13.20 7.20
N TRP A 63 -4.06 12.98 6.10
CA TRP A 63 -5.30 12.21 6.12
C TRP A 63 -5.07 10.81 6.72
N TRP A 64 -4.03 10.09 6.27
CA TRP A 64 -3.71 8.76 6.77
C TRP A 64 -3.36 8.77 8.26
N LYS A 65 -2.56 9.75 8.73
CA LYS A 65 -2.21 9.89 10.15
C LYS A 65 -3.44 10.10 11.04
N ASN A 66 -4.43 10.82 10.53
CA ASN A 66 -5.68 11.09 11.23
C ASN A 66 -6.65 9.90 11.25
N GLN A 67 -6.35 8.83 10.51
CA GLN A 67 -7.17 7.62 10.54
C GLN A 67 -6.96 6.81 11.82
N SER A 68 -8.06 6.20 12.26
CA SER A 68 -8.05 5.30 13.41
C SER A 68 -7.05 4.16 13.21
N ARG A 69 -6.54 3.61 14.31
CA ARG A 69 -5.65 2.45 14.27
C ARG A 69 -6.32 1.26 13.56
N LYS A 70 -7.62 1.05 13.74
CA LYS A 70 -8.39 -0.01 13.08
C LYS A 70 -8.39 0.17 11.56
N THR A 71 -8.67 1.39 11.09
CA THR A 71 -8.68 1.76 9.67
C THR A 71 -7.31 1.54 9.03
N ARG A 72 -6.24 2.04 9.68
CA ARG A 72 -4.86 1.91 9.16
C ARG A 72 -4.32 0.48 9.08
N HIS A 73 -4.99 -0.49 9.70
CA HIS A 73 -4.60 -1.90 9.65
C HIS A 73 -5.34 -2.71 8.59
N GLN A 74 -6.34 -2.12 7.94
CA GLN A 74 -7.05 -2.82 6.87
C GLN A 74 -6.13 -2.91 5.65
N VAL A 75 -5.85 -4.12 5.19
CA VAL A 75 -4.98 -4.34 4.02
C VAL A 75 -5.47 -3.62 2.77
N PRO A 76 -6.78 -3.67 2.40
CA PRO A 76 -7.25 -2.94 1.22
C PRO A 76 -6.92 -1.46 1.25
N LEU A 77 -6.99 -0.82 2.44
CA LEU A 77 -6.65 0.58 2.61
C LEU A 77 -5.16 0.84 2.57
N GLN A 78 -4.34 -0.05 3.13
CA GLN A 78 -2.89 0.05 3.02
C GLN A 78 -2.42 -0.07 1.56
N VAL A 79 -3.03 -0.96 0.78
CA VAL A 79 -2.74 -1.14 -0.65
C VAL A 79 -3.12 0.13 -1.43
N ALA A 80 -4.38 0.59 -1.30
CA ALA A 80 -4.83 1.80 -1.98
C ALA A 80 -3.94 3.01 -1.62
N MET A 81 -3.63 3.18 -0.32
CA MET A 81 -2.78 4.26 0.14
C MET A 81 -1.36 4.18 -0.45
N ALA A 82 -0.76 2.98 -0.50
CA ALA A 82 0.56 2.81 -1.11
C ALA A 82 0.55 3.11 -2.61
N GLU A 83 -0.50 2.73 -3.33
CA GLU A 83 -0.66 3.02 -4.76
C GLU A 83 -0.78 4.53 -5.02
N HIS A 84 -1.63 5.24 -4.27
CA HIS A 84 -1.78 6.69 -4.38
C HIS A 84 -0.47 7.42 -4.04
N LEU A 85 0.27 6.97 -3.03
CA LEU A 85 1.57 7.55 -2.68
C LEU A 85 2.61 7.33 -3.78
N ILE A 86 2.65 6.14 -4.41
CA ILE A 86 3.51 5.87 -5.57
C ILE A 86 3.16 6.80 -6.74
N GLU A 87 1.88 7.05 -6.99
CA GLU A 87 1.43 8.00 -8.03
C GLU A 87 1.85 9.44 -7.72
N CYS A 88 1.93 9.80 -6.44
CA CYS A 88 2.44 11.09 -5.99
C CYS A 88 3.98 11.15 -5.82
N ASP A 89 4.71 10.15 -6.30
CA ASP A 89 6.17 10.00 -6.17
C ASP A 89 6.68 9.94 -4.71
N ASP A 90 5.79 9.65 -3.74
CA ASP A 90 6.11 9.49 -2.32
C ASP A 90 6.40 8.01 -1.99
N HIS A 91 7.50 7.52 -2.54
CA HIS A 91 7.88 6.11 -2.45
C HIS A 91 8.29 5.68 -1.04
N ASP A 92 8.84 6.59 -0.24
CA ASP A 92 9.32 6.26 1.10
C ASP A 92 8.14 6.04 2.06
N MET A 93 7.10 6.87 2.00
CA MET A 93 5.87 6.62 2.77
C MET A 93 5.13 5.37 2.26
N ALA A 94 5.05 5.17 0.94
CA ALA A 94 4.43 3.98 0.36
C ALA A 94 5.10 2.69 0.86
N GLN A 95 6.44 2.67 0.85
CA GLN A 95 7.22 1.55 1.38
C GLN A 95 6.91 1.31 2.87
N GLN A 96 6.86 2.38 3.68
CA GLN A 96 6.60 2.25 5.11
C GLN A 96 5.23 1.63 5.39
N ILE A 97 4.19 2.03 4.64
CA ILE A 97 2.84 1.45 4.75
C ILE A 97 2.85 -0.05 4.41
N ILE A 98 3.49 -0.43 3.30
CA ILE A 98 3.62 -1.83 2.88
C ILE A 98 4.36 -2.66 3.94
N ILE A 99 5.49 -2.15 4.44
CA ILE A 99 6.30 -2.80 5.48
C ILE A 99 5.48 -3.01 6.75
N ASP A 100 4.75 -1.99 7.20
CA ASP A 100 3.94 -2.08 8.41
C ASP A 100 2.79 -3.06 8.27
N GLY A 101 2.17 -3.15 7.09
CA GLY A 101 1.19 -4.17 6.74
C GLY A 101 1.78 -5.57 6.80
N LEU A 102 2.86 -5.81 6.04
CA LEU A 102 3.51 -7.13 5.94
C LEU A 102 4.02 -7.63 7.28
N LYS A 103 4.57 -6.77 8.14
CA LYS A 103 5.02 -7.14 9.49
C LYS A 103 3.89 -7.71 10.37
N ARG A 104 2.64 -7.36 10.09
CA ARG A 104 1.47 -7.81 10.86
C ARG A 104 0.85 -9.05 10.27
N GLN A 105 0.61 -9.02 8.97
CA GLN A 105 0.07 -10.13 8.22
C GLN A 105 0.63 -10.14 6.81
N TYR A 106 0.95 -11.34 6.35
CA TYR A 106 1.24 -11.53 4.95
C TYR A 106 -0.03 -11.38 4.13
N ASP A 107 0.04 -10.59 3.06
CA ASP A 107 -1.01 -10.49 2.06
C ASP A 107 -0.37 -10.23 0.69
N ASP A 108 -0.79 -10.97 -0.33
CA ASP A 108 -0.25 -10.83 -1.68
C ASP A 108 -0.48 -9.42 -2.24
N HIS A 109 -1.59 -8.77 -1.88
CA HIS A 109 -1.90 -7.42 -2.35
C HIS A 109 -0.94 -6.35 -1.82
N LEU A 110 -0.31 -6.56 -0.65
CA LEU A 110 0.74 -5.67 -0.16
C LEU A 110 2.06 -5.85 -0.93
N VAL A 111 2.26 -7.02 -1.54
CA VAL A 111 3.46 -7.35 -2.31
C VAL A 111 3.38 -6.79 -3.73
N LEU A 112 2.18 -6.74 -4.33
CA LEU A 112 1.97 -6.30 -5.71
C LEU A 112 2.46 -4.88 -6.05
N PRO A 113 2.36 -3.86 -5.17
CA PRO A 113 2.87 -2.52 -5.47
C PRO A 113 4.40 -2.40 -5.38
N ILE A 114 5.08 -3.33 -4.69
CA ILE A 114 6.52 -3.24 -4.41
C ILE A 114 7.37 -3.04 -5.66
N PRO A 115 7.15 -3.76 -6.79
CA PRO A 115 7.91 -3.55 -8.00
C PRO A 115 7.80 -2.15 -8.59
N ARG A 116 6.83 -1.32 -8.19
CA ARG A 116 6.71 0.07 -8.65
C ARG A 116 7.47 1.08 -7.78
N LEU A 117 7.87 0.70 -6.57
CA LEU A 117 8.58 1.57 -5.64
C LEU A 117 9.95 2.01 -6.21
N LYS A 118 10.26 3.29 -5.98
CA LYS A 118 11.58 3.91 -6.17
C LYS A 118 12.07 4.46 -4.82
N THR A 119 12.38 3.56 -3.89
CA THR A 119 12.83 3.98 -2.54
C THR A 119 14.33 4.22 -2.48
N ASN A 120 14.74 5.10 -1.56
CA ASN A 120 16.13 5.30 -1.18
C ASN A 120 16.64 4.24 -0.17
N ASN A 121 15.75 3.43 0.42
CA ASN A 121 16.09 2.44 1.45
C ASN A 121 15.55 1.02 1.13
N PRO A 122 16.04 0.38 0.06
CA PRO A 122 15.58 -0.95 -0.36
C PRO A 122 15.90 -2.06 0.65
N GLU A 123 16.96 -1.90 1.47
CA GLU A 123 17.40 -2.91 2.43
C GLU A 123 16.35 -3.23 3.51
N GLN A 124 15.59 -2.21 3.93
CA GLN A 124 14.53 -2.38 4.92
C GLN A 124 13.40 -3.28 4.37
N LEU A 125 13.01 -3.06 3.12
CA LEU A 125 11.99 -3.84 2.45
C LEU A 125 12.47 -5.27 2.18
N GLU A 126 13.71 -5.42 1.72
CA GLU A 126 14.36 -6.72 1.53
C GLU A 126 14.32 -7.55 2.81
N LYS A 127 14.69 -6.96 3.95
CA LYS A 127 14.69 -7.65 5.25
C LYS A 127 13.30 -8.18 5.60
N VAL A 128 12.26 -7.40 5.35
CA VAL A 128 10.87 -7.81 5.61
C VAL A 128 10.44 -8.92 4.65
N LEU A 129 10.72 -8.81 3.35
CA LEU A 129 10.39 -9.86 2.38
C LEU A 129 11.07 -11.19 2.70
N ARG A 130 12.36 -11.17 3.07
CA ARG A 130 13.09 -12.37 3.53
C ARG A 130 12.48 -12.97 4.78
N GLN A 131 12.02 -12.14 5.72
CA GLN A 131 11.33 -12.62 6.91
C GLN A 131 9.98 -13.26 6.53
N GLN A 132 9.22 -12.68 5.60
CA GLN A 132 7.96 -13.27 5.14
C GLN A 132 8.18 -14.63 4.48
N ILE A 133 9.18 -14.77 3.61
CA ILE A 133 9.54 -16.04 2.99
C ILE A 133 9.80 -17.13 4.04
N LYS A 134 10.50 -16.78 5.13
CA LYS A 134 10.75 -17.72 6.24
C LYS A 134 9.48 -18.08 7.01
N THR A 135 8.54 -17.13 7.15
CA THR A 135 7.34 -17.30 7.97
C THR A 135 6.21 -18.01 7.22
N VAL A 136 5.88 -17.60 5.99
CA VAL A 136 4.73 -18.13 5.22
C VAL A 136 5.10 -19.24 4.25
N GLY A 137 6.39 -19.57 4.15
CA GLY A 137 6.89 -20.61 3.25
C GLY A 137 7.03 -20.14 1.80
N ASP A 138 7.28 -21.10 0.93
CA ASP A 138 7.60 -20.83 -0.47
C ASP A 138 6.39 -20.27 -1.24
N ARG A 139 6.47 -18.99 -1.61
CA ARG A 139 5.48 -18.31 -2.45
C ARG A 139 6.18 -17.71 -3.66
N PRO A 140 5.82 -18.11 -4.89
CA PRO A 140 6.45 -17.60 -6.11
C PRO A 140 6.44 -16.06 -6.21
N LEU A 141 5.36 -15.43 -5.74
CA LEU A 141 5.24 -13.97 -5.74
C LEU A 141 6.29 -13.30 -4.85
N LEU A 142 6.51 -13.79 -3.62
CA LEU A 142 7.50 -13.24 -2.70
C LEU A 142 8.92 -13.30 -3.28
N TRP A 143 9.31 -14.45 -3.82
CA TRP A 143 10.63 -14.62 -4.43
C TRP A 143 10.80 -13.75 -5.67
N SER A 144 9.77 -13.68 -6.51
CA SER A 144 9.78 -12.83 -7.71
C SER A 144 9.95 -11.37 -7.34
N THR A 145 9.20 -10.89 -6.35
CA THR A 145 9.26 -9.50 -5.88
C THR A 145 10.60 -9.18 -5.21
N LEU A 146 11.12 -10.09 -4.38
CA LEU A 146 12.45 -9.95 -3.80
C LEU A 146 13.54 -9.88 -4.90
N GLY A 147 13.48 -10.77 -5.88
CA GLY A 147 14.42 -10.80 -7.00
C GLY A 147 14.38 -9.49 -7.81
N GLN A 148 13.20 -8.99 -8.14
CA GLN A 148 13.05 -7.72 -8.86
C GLN A 148 13.57 -6.53 -8.04
N SER A 149 13.30 -6.49 -6.73
CA SER A 149 13.80 -5.45 -5.83
C SER A 149 15.33 -5.43 -5.79
N LEU A 150 15.96 -6.60 -5.64
CA LEU A 150 17.41 -6.75 -5.66
C LEU A 150 18.04 -6.34 -6.99
N MET A 151 17.46 -6.74 -8.12
CA MET A 151 17.94 -6.35 -9.45
C MET A 151 17.90 -4.84 -9.65
N LYS A 152 16.86 -4.17 -9.16
CA LYS A 152 16.76 -2.70 -9.20
C LYS A 152 17.84 -2.04 -8.36
N ALA A 153 18.02 -2.47 -7.12
CA ALA A 153 19.07 -1.96 -6.24
C ALA A 153 20.47 -2.13 -6.88
N TRP A 154 20.74 -3.29 -7.49
CA TRP A 154 22.00 -3.56 -8.17
C TRP A 154 22.25 -2.64 -9.37
N ARG A 155 21.21 -2.33 -10.16
CA ARG A 155 21.31 -1.38 -11.29
C ARG A 155 21.60 0.05 -10.80
N MET A 156 20.97 0.48 -9.71
CA MET A 156 21.18 1.80 -9.12
C MET A 156 22.58 1.95 -8.51
N ALA A 157 23.14 0.86 -7.96
CA ALA A 157 24.50 0.82 -7.41
C ALA A 157 25.62 0.74 -8.48
N GLY A 158 25.30 0.87 -9.77
CA GLY A 158 26.30 1.02 -10.83
C GLY A 158 27.14 -0.22 -11.14
N GLY A 159 26.65 -1.44 -10.85
CA GLY A 159 27.22 -2.69 -11.36
C GLY A 159 28.70 -2.95 -11.04
N TYR A 160 29.29 -2.32 -10.02
CA TYR A 160 30.71 -2.48 -9.68
C TYR A 160 30.89 -3.16 -8.32
N VAL A 161 30.85 -4.49 -8.31
CA VAL A 161 31.65 -5.23 -7.33
C VAL A 161 33.11 -5.05 -7.74
N ARG A 162 33.82 -4.15 -7.07
CA ARG A 162 35.29 -4.16 -7.10
C ARG A 162 35.73 -5.49 -6.51
N LEU A 163 36.12 -6.45 -7.35
CA LEU A 163 36.85 -7.63 -6.88
C LEU A 163 38.07 -7.13 -6.08
N PRO A 164 38.33 -7.67 -4.88
CA PRO A 164 39.55 -7.33 -4.15
C PRO A 164 40.72 -7.68 -5.08
N ARG A 165 41.60 -6.70 -5.36
CA ARG A 165 42.87 -6.98 -6.02
C ARG A 165 43.54 -8.05 -5.18
N ARG A 166 43.69 -9.27 -5.73
CA ARG A 166 44.66 -10.23 -5.22
C ARG A 166 45.97 -9.48 -5.05
N ALA A 167 46.51 -9.53 -3.84
CA ALA A 167 47.87 -9.11 -3.56
C ALA A 167 48.76 -9.73 -4.63
N GLN A 168 49.37 -8.89 -5.47
CA GLN A 168 50.53 -9.33 -6.21
C GLN A 168 51.63 -9.45 -5.17
N ALA A 169 51.92 -10.71 -4.83
CA ALA A 169 53.13 -11.06 -4.14
C ALA A 169 54.33 -10.64 -4.99
N THR A 170 55.34 -10.19 -4.26
CA THR A 170 56.70 -9.78 -4.60
C THR A 170 57.44 -10.74 -5.55
N PRO A 171 58.57 -10.28 -6.11
CA PRO A 171 59.85 -10.50 -5.43
C PRO A 171 60.42 -9.25 -4.75
#